data_AF-A0A6N7XX14-F1
#
_entry.id   AF-A0A6N7XX14-F1
#
_cell.length_a   1.000
_cell.length_b   1.000
_cell.length_c   1.000
_cell.angle_alpha   90.00
_cell.angle_beta   90.00
_cell.angle_gamma   90.00
#
_symmetry.space_group_name_H-M   'P 1'
#
loop_
_entity.id
_entity.type
_entity.pdbx_description
1 polymer ?
#
loop_
_entity_poly.entity_id
_entity_poly.type
_entity_poly.pdbx_seq_one_letter_code
_entity_poly.pdbx_strand_id
1 'polypeptide(L)'
;MKKTTKYIALSLATYMTLSPLAVKAETNENLDIIPISAPITDKEVQIKDYINYEGKIVEIKNDGDKLSMLIKAEDDEYGLILHINEDVILLNQKTKDFTDKDKLKEGMTITAYYAKHTPMLLSLPGQLTPGVIVVKESEEPSFIKVSGFNEDLVSGENDLKLNISEDTVIVNKDGEKVEKEDIKDKDLIVFYTASTKSIPAQTTPEKIIVIKETLKEENVEITEITALDKIIIDGKEVKLTNLIYTNDEGIKMIPLRQIAEALGYEVKWNNKARSAELTKGAQYTSIVIGEDNYNFAKMLIKLGTAPEFKDSTSYVPISFLEEVLKLGVEITKEGIINIGL
;
A
#
# COMPACT_ATOMS: atom_id res chain seq x y z
N MET A 1 11.19 -101.44 27.22
CA MET A 1 12.40 -100.60 27.18
C MET A 1 12.48 -99.89 25.84
N LYS A 2 12.98 -98.65 25.89
CA LYS A 2 13.45 -97.76 24.79
C LYS A 2 12.42 -96.91 24.05
N LYS A 3 12.65 -95.60 24.22
CA LYS A 3 12.09 -94.40 23.60
C LYS A 3 12.34 -94.37 22.10
N THR A 4 11.45 -93.69 21.37
CA THR A 4 11.83 -92.72 20.33
C THR A 4 10.75 -91.66 20.15
N THR A 5 11.23 -90.41 20.13
CA THR A 5 10.49 -89.16 20.01
C THR A 5 10.10 -88.89 18.54
N LYS A 6 8.87 -88.42 18.28
CA LYS A 6 8.58 -87.51 17.14
C LYS A 6 7.43 -86.54 17.50
N TYR A 7 7.67 -85.30 17.08
CA TYR A 7 6.93 -84.05 17.28
C TYR A 7 5.50 -84.07 16.71
N ILE A 8 4.62 -83.20 17.23
CA ILE A 8 3.67 -82.35 16.45
C ILE A 8 2.95 -81.35 17.37
N ALA A 9 3.07 -80.08 17.00
CA ALA A 9 2.20 -78.91 17.20
C ALA A 9 1.45 -78.68 18.54
N LEU A 10 1.85 -77.62 19.25
CA LEU A 10 0.90 -76.82 20.03
C LEU A 10 1.14 -75.34 19.72
N SER A 11 0.19 -74.73 19.01
CA SER A 11 0.15 -73.30 18.73
C SER A 11 -0.15 -72.54 20.04
N LEU A 12 0.79 -71.74 20.52
CA LEU A 12 0.55 -70.79 21.60
C LEU A 12 0.14 -69.45 20.96
N ALA A 13 -1.17 -69.22 20.83
CA ALA A 13 -1.70 -67.92 20.46
C ALA A 13 -1.75 -67.05 21.72
N THR A 14 -0.68 -66.26 21.94
CA THR A 14 -0.64 -65.25 22.99
C THR A 14 -1.36 -64.00 22.49
N TYR A 15 -2.63 -63.83 22.86
CA TYR A 15 -3.32 -62.56 22.71
C TYR A 15 -2.77 -61.58 23.75
N MET A 16 -1.77 -60.77 23.38
CA MET A 16 -1.53 -59.50 24.07
C MET A 16 -2.47 -58.46 23.47
N THR A 17 -3.52 -58.13 24.22
CA THR A 17 -4.35 -56.97 23.97
C THR A 17 -3.51 -55.71 24.18
N LEU A 18 -2.96 -55.15 23.10
CA LEU A 18 -2.52 -53.76 23.09
C LEU A 18 -3.79 -52.91 23.05
N SER A 19 -4.20 -52.40 24.20
CA SER A 19 -5.16 -51.31 24.29
C SER A 19 -4.56 -50.09 23.57
N PRO A 20 -5.23 -49.50 22.56
CA PRO A 20 -4.80 -48.23 22.04
C PRO A 20 -4.96 -47.17 23.14
N LEU A 21 -3.87 -46.47 23.44
CA LEU A 21 -3.92 -45.18 24.13
C LEU A 21 -4.80 -44.27 23.27
N ALA A 22 -6.04 -44.06 23.69
CA ALA A 22 -6.89 -43.02 23.13
C ALA A 22 -6.29 -41.68 23.55
N VAL A 23 -5.53 -41.07 22.64
CA VAL A 23 -5.25 -39.63 22.71
C VAL A 23 -6.60 -38.95 22.52
N LYS A 24 -7.15 -38.44 23.63
CA LYS A 24 -8.34 -37.61 23.61
C LYS A 24 -7.91 -36.24 23.07
N ALA A 25 -8.03 -36.04 21.76
CA ALA A 25 -8.07 -34.70 21.20
C ALA A 25 -9.36 -34.06 21.69
N GLU A 26 -9.26 -33.01 22.50
CA GLU A 26 -10.39 -32.12 22.78
C GLU A 26 -10.65 -31.29 21.52
N THR A 27 -11.41 -31.86 20.59
CA THR A 27 -12.05 -31.10 19.52
C THR A 27 -13.28 -30.45 20.12
N ASN A 28 -13.13 -29.20 20.54
CA ASN A 28 -14.25 -28.33 20.79
C ASN A 28 -14.15 -27.13 19.85
N GLU A 29 -14.43 -27.38 18.58
CA GLU A 29 -15.02 -26.38 17.71
C GLU A 29 -16.16 -27.06 16.96
N ASN A 30 -17.35 -26.53 17.16
CA ASN A 30 -18.54 -26.90 16.43
C ASN A 30 -18.36 -26.41 14.99
N LEU A 31 -17.62 -27.18 14.19
CA LEU A 31 -17.53 -26.95 12.76
C LEU A 31 -18.86 -27.41 12.16
N ASP A 32 -19.80 -26.46 12.05
CA ASP A 32 -21.00 -26.66 11.26
C ASP A 32 -20.58 -27.13 9.87
N ILE A 33 -20.95 -28.36 9.55
CA ILE A 33 -20.60 -29.02 8.29
C ILE A 33 -21.46 -28.34 7.22
N ILE A 34 -20.92 -27.30 6.60
CA ILE A 34 -21.62 -26.56 5.55
C ILE A 34 -21.71 -27.48 4.32
N PRO A 35 -22.92 -27.82 3.82
CA PRO A 35 -23.05 -28.61 2.61
C PRO A 35 -22.40 -27.87 1.44
N ILE A 36 -21.73 -28.59 0.53
CA ILE A 36 -21.06 -28.02 -0.65
C ILE A 36 -22.01 -27.25 -1.59
N SER A 37 -23.32 -27.40 -1.41
CA SER A 37 -24.38 -26.68 -2.10
C SER A 37 -24.85 -25.40 -1.38
N ALA A 38 -24.24 -25.03 -0.25
CA ALA A 38 -24.55 -23.76 0.38
C ALA A 38 -24.12 -22.63 -0.56
N PRO A 39 -24.96 -21.60 -0.76
CA PRO A 39 -24.53 -20.43 -1.51
C PRO A 39 -23.28 -19.89 -0.83
N ILE A 40 -22.20 -19.77 -1.59
CA ILE A 40 -21.02 -19.04 -1.19
C ILE A 40 -21.55 -17.62 -0.97
N THR A 41 -21.75 -17.25 0.29
CA THR A 41 -21.90 -15.84 0.62
C THR A 41 -20.49 -15.32 0.48
N ASP A 42 -20.14 -14.89 -0.73
CA ASP A 42 -19.05 -13.95 -0.93
C ASP A 42 -19.44 -12.75 -0.07
N LYS A 43 -18.99 -12.74 1.18
CA LYS A 43 -18.82 -11.47 1.88
C LYS A 43 -17.76 -10.79 1.05
N GLU A 44 -18.18 -9.94 0.11
CA GLU A 44 -17.31 -8.95 -0.50
C GLU A 44 -16.54 -8.31 0.65
N VAL A 45 -15.26 -8.65 0.76
CA VAL A 45 -14.38 -8.00 1.71
C VAL A 45 -14.24 -6.60 1.16
N GLN A 46 -15.05 -5.67 1.67
CA GLN A 46 -14.89 -4.26 1.37
C GLN A 46 -13.46 -3.88 1.74
N ILE A 47 -12.67 -3.59 0.72
CA ILE A 47 -11.29 -3.19 0.87
C ILE A 47 -11.33 -1.76 1.39
N LYS A 48 -10.94 -1.58 2.66
CA LYS A 48 -10.82 -0.25 3.25
C LYS A 48 -9.62 0.49 2.66
N ASP A 49 -9.82 1.76 2.30
CA ASP A 49 -8.73 2.63 1.84
C ASP A 49 -7.78 2.98 3.00
N TYR A 50 -8.36 3.13 4.19
CA TYR A 50 -7.67 3.43 5.44
C TYR A 50 -7.92 2.33 6.46
N ILE A 51 -6.84 1.87 7.08
CA ILE A 51 -6.86 0.98 8.23
C ILE A 51 -6.69 1.84 9.47
N ASN A 52 -7.40 1.49 10.55
CA ASN A 52 -7.24 2.12 11.84
C ASN A 52 -6.75 1.13 12.90
N TYR A 53 -5.95 1.63 13.83
CA TYR A 53 -5.53 0.90 15.03
C TYR A 53 -5.79 1.81 16.23
N GLU A 54 -6.59 1.32 17.18
CA GLU A 54 -6.91 2.04 18.41
C GLU A 54 -6.18 1.42 19.59
N GLY A 55 -5.56 2.25 20.42
CA GLY A 55 -4.84 1.78 21.59
C GLY A 55 -4.47 2.90 22.56
N LYS A 56 -4.04 2.51 23.76
CA LYS A 56 -3.48 3.41 24.75
C LYS A 56 -1.99 3.61 24.49
N ILE A 57 -1.51 4.83 24.64
CA ILE A 57 -0.08 5.15 24.62
C ILE A 57 0.56 4.55 25.87
N VAL A 58 1.45 3.58 25.67
CA VAL A 58 2.17 2.87 26.75
C VAL A 58 3.54 3.48 26.98
N GLU A 59 4.20 3.94 25.92
CA GLU A 59 5.55 4.50 25.99
C GLU A 59 5.71 5.59 24.93
N ILE A 60 6.36 6.70 25.28
CA ILE A 60 6.78 7.75 24.34
C ILE A 60 8.30 7.85 24.34
N LYS A 61 8.92 7.71 23.16
CA LYS A 61 10.36 7.92 22.97
C LYS A 61 10.57 9.18 22.13
N ASN A 62 11.29 10.13 22.70
CA ASN A 62 11.68 11.35 22.03
C ASN A 62 13.21 11.49 22.05
N ASP A 63 13.84 11.37 20.89
CA ASP A 63 15.28 11.53 20.69
C ASP A 63 15.62 12.81 19.90
N GLY A 64 14.94 13.91 20.25
CA GLY A 64 15.09 15.22 19.59
C GLY A 64 14.33 15.30 18.27
N ASP A 65 14.88 14.71 17.21
CA ASP A 65 14.31 14.77 15.86
C ASP A 65 13.32 13.62 15.58
N LYS A 66 13.28 12.61 16.45
CA LYS A 66 12.48 11.40 16.27
C LYS A 66 11.57 11.19 17.46
N LEU A 67 10.27 11.41 17.24
CA LEU A 67 9.22 11.05 18.17
C LEU A 67 8.60 9.72 17.73
N SER A 68 8.56 8.75 18.64
CA SER A 68 7.85 7.49 18.43
C SER A 68 7.05 7.10 19.68
N MET A 69 5.96 6.38 19.48
CA MET A 69 5.09 5.96 20.57
C MET A 69 4.70 4.49 20.40
N LEU A 70 4.78 3.72 21.48
CA LEU A 70 4.19 2.39 21.55
C LEU A 70 2.73 2.54 21.98
N ILE A 71 1.81 2.03 21.15
CA ILE A 71 0.40 1.95 21.48
C ILE A 71 -0.05 0.50 21.59
N LYS A 72 -0.97 0.22 22.51
CA LYS A 72 -1.54 -1.12 22.72
C LYS A 72 -3.04 -1.08 22.82
N ALA A 73 -3.71 -1.95 22.05
CA ALA A 73 -5.11 -2.32 22.29
C ALA A 73 -5.22 -3.22 23.53
N GLU A 74 -6.42 -3.33 24.12
CA GLU A 74 -6.62 -4.11 25.36
C GLU A 74 -6.24 -5.59 25.23
N ASP A 75 -6.46 -6.18 24.04
CA ASP A 75 -6.19 -7.59 23.74
C ASP A 75 -4.93 -7.81 22.88
N ASP A 76 -4.06 -6.81 22.72
CA ASP A 76 -2.83 -6.91 21.91
C ASP A 76 -1.58 -6.95 22.79
N GLU A 77 -0.94 -8.12 22.84
CA GLU A 77 0.28 -8.36 23.63
C GLU A 77 1.47 -7.51 23.13
N TYR A 78 1.59 -7.31 21.82
CA TYR A 78 2.76 -6.70 21.20
C TYR A 78 2.57 -5.20 20.97
N GLY A 79 1.39 -4.79 20.50
CA GLY A 79 1.10 -3.41 20.15
C GLY A 79 1.66 -2.97 18.80
N LEU A 80 1.64 -1.66 18.59
CA LEU A 80 2.12 -1.01 17.38
C LEU A 80 3.00 0.18 17.75
N ILE A 81 4.16 0.31 17.11
CA ILE A 81 5.03 1.49 17.25
C ILE A 81 4.70 2.46 16.12
N LEU A 82 4.34 3.68 16.48
CA LEU A 82 4.06 4.77 15.56
C LEU A 82 5.23 5.75 15.54
N HIS A 83 5.77 6.02 14.36
CA HIS A 83 6.75 7.08 14.13
C HIS A 83 6.02 8.37 13.75
N ILE A 84 6.37 9.49 14.38
CA ILE A 84 5.71 10.78 14.17
C ILE A 84 6.68 11.77 13.53
N ASN A 85 6.66 11.85 12.20
CA ASN A 85 7.37 12.86 11.42
C ASN A 85 6.53 14.14 11.26
N GLU A 86 6.91 15.05 10.36
CA GLU A 86 6.19 16.32 10.10
C GLU A 86 4.90 16.14 9.29
N ASP A 87 4.75 15.01 8.58
CA ASP A 87 3.60 14.74 7.73
C ASP A 87 2.41 14.14 8.50
N VAL A 88 2.64 13.63 9.72
CA VAL A 88 1.57 13.04 10.53
C VAL A 88 0.62 14.13 11.03
N ILE A 89 -0.64 14.04 10.62
CA ILE A 89 -1.69 14.94 11.09
C ILE A 89 -2.12 14.50 12.49
N LEU A 90 -1.96 15.39 13.47
CA LEU A 90 -2.36 15.17 14.84
C LEU A 90 -3.66 15.93 15.14
N LEU A 91 -4.69 15.23 15.57
CA LEU A 91 -6.01 15.80 15.86
C LEU A 91 -6.50 15.41 17.25
N ASN A 92 -7.38 16.23 17.80
CA ASN A 92 -8.09 15.92 19.03
C ASN A 92 -9.59 15.73 18.73
N GLN A 93 -10.14 14.57 19.11
CA GLN A 93 -11.51 14.20 18.78
C GLN A 93 -12.56 15.12 19.43
N LYS A 94 -12.29 15.61 20.65
CA LYS A 94 -13.23 16.45 21.40
C LYS A 94 -13.32 17.86 20.82
N THR A 95 -12.17 18.46 20.55
CA THR A 95 -12.08 19.83 20.02
C THR A 95 -12.29 19.88 18.50
N LYS A 96 -12.08 18.74 17.81
CA LYS A 96 -12.09 18.64 16.34
C LYS A 96 -10.98 19.46 15.69
N ASP A 97 -9.96 19.84 16.45
CA ASP A 97 -8.86 20.68 16.02
C ASP A 97 -7.51 19.96 16.02
N PHE A 98 -6.54 20.58 15.35
CA PHE A 98 -5.16 20.14 15.35
C PHE A 98 -4.59 20.21 16.76
N THR A 99 -3.75 19.24 17.09
CA THR A 99 -3.01 19.18 18.34
C THR A 99 -1.52 19.02 18.06
N ASP A 100 -0.72 19.33 19.06
CA ASP A 100 0.73 19.32 18.94
C ASP A 100 1.33 18.08 19.59
N LYS A 101 2.55 17.73 19.16
CA LYS A 101 3.30 16.56 19.63
C LYS A 101 3.56 16.59 21.14
N ASP A 102 3.75 17.76 21.72
CA ASP A 102 4.00 17.99 23.16
C ASP A 102 2.78 17.74 24.05
N LYS A 103 1.58 17.71 23.47
CA LYS A 103 0.35 17.39 24.20
C LYS A 103 0.14 15.89 24.35
N LEU A 104 0.85 15.05 23.60
CA LEU A 104 0.77 13.59 23.67
C LEU A 104 1.43 13.10 24.96
N LYS A 105 0.71 12.26 25.72
CA LYS A 105 1.16 11.73 27.01
C LYS A 105 0.81 10.25 27.14
N GLU A 106 1.64 9.53 27.88
CA GLU A 106 1.34 8.15 28.27
C GLU A 106 -0.02 8.05 28.97
N GLY A 107 -0.73 6.96 28.71
CA GLY A 107 -2.07 6.70 29.21
C GLY A 107 -3.20 7.26 28.33
N MET A 108 -2.93 8.18 27.39
CA MET A 108 -3.96 8.65 26.45
C MET A 108 -4.37 7.55 25.48
N THR A 109 -5.66 7.47 25.17
CA THR A 109 -6.18 6.62 24.10
C THR A 109 -6.10 7.38 22.77
N ILE A 110 -5.55 6.75 21.74
CA ILE A 110 -5.46 7.33 20.40
C ILE A 110 -5.95 6.32 19.35
N THR A 111 -6.39 6.83 18.21
CA THR A 111 -6.64 6.05 17.00
C THR A 111 -5.69 6.52 15.92
N ALA A 112 -4.86 5.61 15.41
CA ALA A 112 -3.98 5.87 14.27
C ALA A 112 -4.63 5.36 13.00
N TYR A 113 -4.71 6.21 11.98
CA TYR A 113 -5.20 5.88 10.65
C TYR A 113 -4.03 5.91 9.66
N TYR A 114 -3.93 4.86 8.86
CA TYR A 114 -2.90 4.71 7.83
C TYR A 114 -3.51 4.09 6.58
N ALA A 115 -3.04 4.52 5.41
CA ALA A 115 -3.52 3.98 4.15
C ALA A 115 -3.17 2.49 4.04
N LYS A 116 -3.99 1.71 3.35
CA LYS A 116 -3.80 0.25 3.19
C LYS A 116 -2.40 -0.15 2.69
N HIS A 117 -1.77 0.70 1.87
CA HIS A 117 -0.45 0.47 1.27
C HIS A 117 0.71 1.07 2.07
N THR A 118 0.46 1.56 3.29
CA THR A 118 1.50 2.14 4.14
C THR A 118 2.58 1.08 4.45
N PRO A 119 3.86 1.35 4.20
CA PRO A 119 4.94 0.45 4.56
C PRO A 119 4.97 0.19 6.08
N MET A 120 5.01 -1.08 6.47
CA MET A 120 5.11 -1.50 7.88
C MET A 120 6.35 -2.37 8.07
N LEU A 121 7.16 -2.05 9.09
CA LEU A 121 8.29 -2.87 9.50
C LEU A 121 7.79 -4.14 10.18
N LEU A 122 8.25 -5.30 9.69
CA LEU A 122 7.86 -6.63 10.16
C LEU A 122 8.50 -7.06 11.49
N SER A 123 8.95 -6.11 12.33
CA SER A 123 9.38 -6.40 13.70
C SER A 123 8.18 -6.67 14.61
N LEU A 124 8.42 -7.22 15.80
CA LEU A 124 7.45 -7.25 16.89
C LEU A 124 7.95 -6.30 18.00
N PRO A 125 7.22 -5.23 18.35
CA PRO A 125 5.97 -4.77 17.74
C PRO A 125 6.18 -4.31 16.29
N GLY A 126 5.11 -4.36 15.49
CA GLY A 126 5.12 -3.78 14.14
C GLY A 126 5.38 -2.27 14.23
N GLN A 127 5.95 -1.67 13.20
CA GLN A 127 6.22 -0.23 13.20
C GLN A 127 5.83 0.42 11.88
N LEU A 128 5.22 1.61 11.95
CA LEU A 128 4.85 2.39 10.77
C LEU A 128 4.81 3.89 11.08
N THR A 129 4.72 4.69 10.04
CA THR A 129 4.35 6.12 10.14
C THR A 129 2.89 6.26 9.69
N PRO A 130 1.96 6.63 10.58
CA PRO A 130 0.55 6.79 10.20
C PRO A 130 0.35 8.12 9.46
N GLY A 131 -0.75 8.23 8.71
CA GLY A 131 -1.13 9.51 8.09
C GLY A 131 -1.84 10.45 9.07
N VAL A 132 -2.66 9.89 9.95
CA VAL A 132 -3.44 10.65 10.93
C VAL A 132 -3.39 9.95 12.29
N ILE A 133 -3.22 10.71 13.36
CA ILE A 133 -3.43 10.26 14.73
C ILE A 133 -4.49 11.15 15.37
N VAL A 134 -5.50 10.52 15.96
CA VAL A 134 -6.55 11.20 16.70
C VAL A 134 -6.44 10.84 18.17
N VAL A 135 -6.31 11.85 19.03
CA VAL A 135 -6.41 11.71 20.48
C VAL A 135 -7.88 11.62 20.89
N LYS A 136 -8.25 10.53 21.58
CA LYS A 136 -9.59 10.33 22.11
C LYS A 136 -9.72 10.97 23.48
N GLU A 137 -10.60 11.96 23.60
CA GLU A 137 -10.89 12.65 24.87
C GLU A 137 -12.41 12.84 25.11
N SER A 138 -13.27 12.05 24.46
CA SER A 138 -14.72 12.26 24.49
C SER A 138 -15.50 11.04 24.98
N GLU A 139 -16.38 11.27 25.95
CA GLU A 139 -17.52 10.39 26.29
C GLU A 139 -18.77 10.72 25.43
N GLU A 140 -18.77 11.87 24.73
CA GLU A 140 -19.85 12.27 23.82
C GLU A 140 -19.71 11.61 22.44
N PRO A 141 -20.84 11.36 21.74
CA PRO A 141 -20.84 10.73 20.42
C PRO A 141 -20.26 11.68 19.37
N SER A 142 -18.95 11.61 19.17
CA SER A 142 -18.24 12.21 18.05
C SER A 142 -17.59 11.08 17.24
N PHE A 143 -17.84 11.04 15.95
CA PHE A 143 -17.35 10.04 15.03
C PHE A 143 -16.35 10.69 14.06
N ILE A 144 -15.37 9.88 13.66
CA ILE A 144 -14.36 10.27 12.69
C ILE A 144 -14.30 9.22 11.59
N LYS A 145 -14.50 9.66 10.34
CA LYS A 145 -14.23 8.85 9.15
C LYS A 145 -12.99 9.41 8.46
N VAL A 146 -12.02 8.53 8.21
CA VAL A 146 -10.86 8.81 7.36
C VAL A 146 -10.99 7.92 6.15
N SER A 147 -11.14 8.50 4.96
CA SER A 147 -11.43 7.77 3.73
C SER A 147 -11.18 8.64 2.51
N GLY A 148 -10.97 8.00 1.35
CA GLY A 148 -11.24 8.64 0.06
C GLY A 148 -12.74 8.88 -0.12
N PHE A 149 -13.11 10.02 -0.69
CA PHE A 149 -14.46 10.38 -1.07
C PHE A 149 -14.50 10.73 -2.56
N ASN A 150 -15.52 10.24 -3.26
CA ASN A 150 -15.71 10.53 -4.69
C ASN A 150 -16.38 11.90 -4.93
N GLU A 151 -16.71 12.20 -6.19
CA GLU A 151 -17.28 13.49 -6.61
C GLU A 151 -18.65 13.76 -5.93
N ASP A 152 -19.39 12.69 -5.63
CA ASP A 152 -20.68 12.71 -4.95
C ASP A 152 -20.55 12.73 -3.41
N LEU A 153 -19.31 12.87 -2.90
CA LEU A 153 -18.96 12.83 -1.49
C LEU A 153 -19.42 11.55 -0.78
N VAL A 154 -19.27 10.42 -1.48
CA VAL A 154 -19.46 9.07 -0.95
C VAL A 154 -18.10 8.47 -0.64
N SER A 155 -17.96 7.88 0.54
CA SER A 155 -16.73 7.19 0.97
C SER A 155 -16.41 6.00 0.06
N GLY A 156 -15.12 5.65 -0.06
CA GLY A 156 -14.66 4.51 -0.87
C GLY A 156 -15.31 3.17 -0.48
N GLU A 157 -15.68 3.01 0.80
CA GLU A 157 -16.39 1.83 1.32
C GLU A 157 -17.91 1.86 1.05
N ASN A 158 -18.43 2.93 0.44
CA ASN A 158 -19.85 3.18 0.20
C ASN A 158 -20.71 3.08 1.48
N ASP A 159 -20.13 3.44 2.62
CA ASP A 159 -20.77 3.38 3.93
C ASP A 159 -21.23 4.75 4.45
N LEU A 160 -20.67 5.85 3.93
CA LEU A 160 -20.96 7.21 4.36
C LEU A 160 -21.04 8.18 3.17
N LYS A 161 -22.08 9.00 3.15
CA LYS A 161 -22.28 10.11 2.22
C LYS A 161 -22.40 11.44 2.97
N LEU A 162 -21.70 12.46 2.50
CA LEU A 162 -21.64 13.77 3.14
C LEU A 162 -22.65 14.76 2.52
N ASN A 163 -23.40 15.45 3.38
CA ASN A 163 -24.29 16.55 3.03
C ASN A 163 -23.76 17.85 3.65
N ILE A 164 -22.97 18.59 2.89
CA ILE A 164 -22.29 19.81 3.35
C ILE A 164 -23.28 20.95 3.59
N SER A 165 -23.30 21.50 4.81
CA SER A 165 -24.07 22.70 5.17
C SER A 165 -23.18 23.94 5.22
N GLU A 166 -23.79 25.12 5.39
CA GLU A 166 -23.06 26.38 5.56
C GLU A 166 -22.23 26.43 6.86
N ASP A 167 -22.62 25.63 7.86
CA ASP A 167 -21.94 25.52 9.15
C ASP A 167 -20.78 24.51 9.15
N THR A 168 -20.62 23.73 8.07
CA THR A 168 -19.51 22.77 7.96
C THR A 168 -18.19 23.53 7.81
N VAL A 169 -17.28 23.34 8.75
CA VAL A 169 -15.93 23.91 8.68
C VAL A 169 -15.07 23.04 7.77
N ILE A 170 -14.50 23.63 6.72
CA ILE A 170 -13.66 22.90 5.76
C ILE A 170 -12.27 23.54 5.74
N VAL A 171 -11.24 22.73 6.01
CA VAL A 171 -9.84 23.18 6.05
C VAL A 171 -8.90 22.18 5.38
N ASN A 172 -7.73 22.63 4.95
CA ASN A 172 -6.62 21.76 4.57
C ASN A 172 -5.83 21.29 5.81
N LYS A 173 -4.80 20.46 5.58
CA LYS A 173 -3.89 19.95 6.63
C LYS A 173 -3.15 21.05 7.40
N ASP A 174 -3.01 22.24 6.81
CA ASP A 174 -2.33 23.40 7.40
C ASP A 174 -3.32 24.30 8.18
N GLY A 175 -4.62 23.93 8.20
CA GLY A 175 -5.69 24.66 8.89
C GLY A 175 -6.26 25.83 8.11
N GLU A 176 -5.86 26.01 6.85
CA GLU A 176 -6.39 27.05 5.98
C GLU A 176 -7.77 26.66 5.45
N LYS A 177 -8.68 27.63 5.36
CA LYS A 177 -10.03 27.40 4.85
C LYS A 177 -9.97 27.03 3.36
N VAL A 178 -10.73 26.00 2.98
CA VAL A 178 -10.89 25.57 1.59
C VAL A 178 -12.36 25.60 1.20
N GLU A 179 -12.63 25.66 -0.10
CA GLU A 179 -14.00 25.73 -0.61
C GLU A 179 -14.63 24.33 -0.69
N LYS A 180 -15.96 24.29 -0.78
CA LYS A 180 -16.72 23.02 -0.83
C LYS A 180 -16.35 22.20 -2.06
N GLU A 181 -16.06 22.84 -3.16
CA GLU A 181 -15.70 22.19 -4.42
C GLU A 181 -14.36 21.45 -4.31
N ASP A 182 -13.45 21.92 -3.44
CA ASP A 182 -12.10 21.37 -3.28
C ASP A 182 -12.05 20.06 -2.48
N ILE A 183 -13.18 19.62 -1.91
CA ILE A 183 -13.27 18.38 -1.12
C ILE A 183 -13.75 17.19 -1.95
N LYS A 184 -14.27 17.45 -3.17
CA LYS A 184 -14.67 16.39 -4.08
C LYS A 184 -13.45 15.60 -4.47
N ASP A 185 -13.60 14.28 -4.57
CA ASP A 185 -12.54 13.45 -5.11
C ASP A 185 -11.27 13.46 -4.24
N LYS A 186 -11.43 13.74 -2.94
CA LYS A 186 -10.37 13.88 -1.95
C LYS A 186 -10.36 12.82 -0.86
N ASP A 187 -9.17 12.62 -0.28
CA ASP A 187 -9.03 11.96 1.00
C ASP A 187 -9.36 12.94 2.12
N LEU A 188 -10.38 12.60 2.90
CA LEU A 188 -10.96 13.48 3.91
C LEU A 188 -10.91 12.84 5.31
N ILE A 189 -10.70 13.69 6.31
CA ILE A 189 -11.02 13.42 7.71
C ILE A 189 -12.33 14.13 8.00
N VAL A 190 -13.35 13.37 8.36
CA VAL A 190 -14.71 13.87 8.55
C VAL A 190 -15.11 13.70 10.01
N PHE A 191 -15.36 14.81 10.69
CA PHE A 191 -15.94 14.85 12.03
C PHE A 191 -17.46 15.03 11.93
N TYR A 192 -18.19 14.14 12.58
CA TYR A 192 -19.66 14.17 12.62
C TYR A 192 -20.21 13.54 13.90
N THR A 193 -21.45 13.85 14.27
CA THR A 193 -22.08 13.36 15.52
C THR A 193 -23.26 12.44 15.28
N ALA A 194 -23.93 12.55 14.14
CA ALA A 194 -25.09 11.75 13.81
C ALA A 194 -25.14 11.43 12.31
N SER A 195 -25.73 10.29 11.96
CA SER A 195 -26.01 9.89 10.58
C SER A 195 -27.37 9.20 10.47
N THR A 196 -27.91 9.13 9.25
CA THR A 196 -29.08 8.30 8.96
C THR A 196 -28.74 6.81 9.04
N LYS A 197 -29.76 5.96 8.97
CA LYS A 197 -29.63 4.48 8.91
C LYS A 197 -29.68 3.93 7.47
N SER A 198 -29.45 4.77 6.45
CA SER A 198 -29.42 4.34 5.04
C SER A 198 -28.08 3.68 4.69
N ILE A 199 -27.98 3.10 3.48
CA ILE A 199 -26.72 2.61 2.89
C ILE A 199 -26.53 3.33 1.54
N PRO A 200 -25.52 4.20 1.37
CA PRO A 200 -24.64 4.72 2.43
C PRO A 200 -25.42 5.51 3.50
N ALA A 201 -24.91 5.55 4.72
CA ALA A 201 -25.43 6.43 5.76
C ALA A 201 -25.17 7.88 5.35
N GLN A 202 -26.06 8.80 5.68
CA GLN A 202 -25.91 10.21 5.35
C GLN A 202 -25.65 11.03 6.60
N THR A 203 -24.70 11.96 6.53
CA THR A 203 -24.38 12.87 7.63
C THR A 203 -24.17 14.30 7.13
N THR A 204 -24.37 15.27 8.02
CA THR A 204 -23.89 16.64 7.83
C THR A 204 -22.66 16.82 8.71
N PRO A 205 -21.46 16.89 8.10
CA PRO A 205 -20.22 17.03 8.86
C PRO A 205 -20.16 18.35 9.62
N GLU A 206 -19.56 18.31 10.79
CA GLU A 206 -19.22 19.52 11.54
C GLU A 206 -17.88 20.09 11.05
N LYS A 207 -16.92 19.20 10.74
CA LYS A 207 -15.63 19.59 10.20
C LYS A 207 -15.11 18.57 9.20
N ILE A 208 -14.49 19.07 8.14
CA ILE A 208 -13.77 18.31 7.13
C ILE A 208 -12.34 18.83 7.07
N ILE A 209 -11.38 17.92 7.12
CA ILE A 209 -9.97 18.21 6.90
C ILE A 209 -9.52 17.44 5.66
N VAL A 210 -9.00 18.16 4.67
CA VAL A 210 -8.43 17.58 3.45
C VAL A 210 -7.01 17.10 3.77
N ILE A 211 -6.81 15.77 3.76
CA ILE A 211 -5.52 15.12 4.10
C ILE A 211 -4.51 15.35 2.98
N LYS A 212 -5.01 15.32 1.76
CA LYS A 212 -4.22 15.42 0.54
C LYS A 212 -5.11 16.00 -0.53
N GLU A 213 -4.63 17.01 -1.24
CA GLU A 213 -5.07 17.21 -2.61
C GLU A 213 -4.81 15.89 -3.32
N THR A 214 -5.83 15.08 -3.55
CA THR A 214 -5.68 14.02 -4.54
C THR A 214 -5.25 14.75 -5.80
N LEU A 215 -3.98 14.57 -6.16
CA LEU A 215 -3.64 14.15 -7.49
C LEU A 215 -4.49 12.90 -7.72
N LYS A 216 -5.76 13.11 -8.02
CA LYS A 216 -6.57 12.07 -8.59
C LYS A 216 -5.88 11.76 -9.90
N GLU A 217 -5.49 10.51 -10.04
CA GLU A 217 -5.60 9.83 -11.30
C GLU A 217 -7.08 9.82 -11.73
N GLU A 218 -7.66 10.98 -12.05
CA GLU A 218 -8.92 11.11 -12.78
C GLU A 218 -8.85 12.38 -13.63
N ASN A 219 -8.94 12.19 -14.95
CA ASN A 219 -9.35 13.16 -15.96
C ASN A 219 -8.99 14.63 -15.66
N VAL A 220 -7.70 14.93 -15.79
CA VAL A 220 -7.30 16.26 -16.26
C VAL A 220 -8.05 16.47 -17.57
N GLU A 221 -9.03 17.38 -17.60
CA GLU A 221 -9.33 18.08 -18.85
C GLU A 221 -8.02 18.74 -19.26
N ILE A 222 -7.37 18.09 -20.21
CA ILE A 222 -6.08 18.45 -20.77
C ILE A 222 -6.27 19.80 -21.47
N THR A 223 -6.18 20.89 -20.72
CA THR A 223 -5.62 22.11 -21.27
C THR A 223 -4.11 21.92 -21.27
N GLU A 224 -3.69 21.12 -22.25
CA GLU A 224 -2.31 20.85 -22.69
C GLU A 224 -1.31 20.48 -21.58
N ILE A 225 -1.14 19.17 -21.34
CA ILE A 225 0.09 18.63 -20.75
C ILE A 225 1.21 18.88 -21.78
N THR A 226 2.07 19.88 -21.53
CA THR A 226 3.19 20.21 -22.43
C THR A 226 4.52 19.58 -22.03
N ALA A 227 4.60 18.71 -21.02
CA ALA A 227 5.90 18.33 -20.44
C ALA A 227 6.06 16.90 -19.87
N LEU A 228 5.38 15.88 -20.41
CA LEU A 228 5.89 14.49 -20.26
C LEU A 228 7.14 14.23 -21.13
N ASP A 229 7.61 15.25 -21.86
CA ASP A 229 8.74 15.18 -22.79
C ASP A 229 10.08 15.59 -22.16
N LYS A 230 10.08 15.93 -20.86
CA LYS A 230 11.26 16.48 -20.18
C LYS A 230 11.93 15.43 -19.29
N ILE A 231 13.03 14.89 -19.79
CA ILE A 231 13.97 14.07 -19.02
C ILE A 231 15.18 14.91 -18.66
N ILE A 232 15.61 14.85 -17.40
CA ILE A 232 16.86 15.44 -16.92
C ILE A 232 17.77 14.29 -16.50
N ILE A 233 18.95 14.18 -17.12
CA ILE A 233 19.95 13.17 -16.80
C ILE A 233 21.19 13.88 -16.27
N ASP A 234 21.58 13.56 -15.03
CA ASP A 234 22.71 14.20 -14.32
C ASP A 234 22.64 15.74 -14.39
N GLY A 235 21.44 16.31 -14.21
CA GLY A 235 21.19 17.75 -14.25
C GLY A 235 21.13 18.37 -15.66
N LYS A 236 21.24 17.57 -16.73
CA LYS A 236 21.14 18.03 -18.11
C LYS A 236 19.83 17.59 -18.77
N GLU A 237 19.11 18.53 -19.35
CA GLU A 237 17.90 18.24 -20.11
C GLU A 237 18.20 17.44 -21.39
N VAL A 238 17.46 16.35 -21.58
CA VAL A 238 17.50 15.47 -22.75
C VAL A 238 16.21 15.67 -23.52
N LYS A 239 16.35 16.18 -24.74
CA LYS A 239 15.22 16.35 -25.67
C LYS A 239 14.88 15.03 -26.33
N LEU A 240 13.66 14.53 -26.11
CA LEU A 240 13.16 13.32 -26.74
C LEU A 240 12.64 13.60 -28.16
N THR A 241 12.94 12.71 -29.10
CA THR A 241 12.32 12.63 -30.43
C THR A 241 11.13 11.66 -30.46
N ASN A 242 11.18 10.62 -29.63
CA ASN A 242 10.08 9.69 -29.40
C ASN A 242 9.58 9.85 -27.97
N LEU A 243 8.29 10.06 -27.80
CA LEU A 243 7.69 10.42 -26.52
C LEU A 243 7.45 9.19 -25.65
N ILE A 244 7.42 9.41 -24.34
CA ILE A 244 7.01 8.42 -23.35
C ILE A 244 5.51 8.17 -23.51
N TYR A 245 5.05 6.94 -23.32
CA TYR A 245 3.62 6.63 -23.26
C TYR A 245 3.31 5.70 -22.09
N THR A 246 2.03 5.57 -21.74
CA THR A 246 1.54 4.59 -20.77
C THR A 246 0.90 3.44 -21.55
N ASN A 247 1.30 2.20 -21.27
CA ASN A 247 0.71 1.02 -21.91
C ASN A 247 -0.67 0.68 -21.30
N ASP A 248 -1.32 -0.35 -21.84
CA ASP A 248 -2.68 -0.77 -21.43
C ASP A 248 -2.75 -1.24 -19.96
N GLU A 249 -1.61 -1.57 -19.36
CA GLU A 249 -1.49 -2.00 -17.96
C GLU A 249 -1.20 -0.82 -17.00
N GLY A 250 -1.20 0.41 -17.51
CA GLY A 250 -0.92 1.61 -16.71
C GLY A 250 0.57 1.90 -16.50
N ILE A 251 1.46 1.22 -17.23
CA ILE A 251 2.91 1.26 -17.00
C ILE A 251 3.57 2.23 -17.97
N LYS A 252 4.41 3.13 -17.43
CA LYS A 252 5.15 4.13 -18.23
C LYS A 252 6.27 3.46 -19.02
N MET A 253 6.20 3.59 -20.34
CA MET A 253 7.10 3.03 -21.33
C MET A 253 7.99 4.13 -21.91
N ILE A 254 9.30 3.96 -21.77
CA ILE A 254 10.31 4.96 -22.11
C ILE A 254 11.14 4.54 -23.33
N PRO A 255 11.57 5.47 -24.21
CA PRO A 255 12.33 5.15 -25.41
C PRO A 255 13.75 4.70 -25.05
N LEU A 256 13.98 3.39 -25.11
CA LEU A 256 15.20 2.74 -24.63
C LEU A 256 16.48 3.39 -25.17
N ARG A 257 16.58 3.53 -26.50
CA ARG A 257 17.82 3.97 -27.15
C ARG A 257 18.21 5.38 -26.75
N GLN A 258 17.26 6.32 -26.80
CA GLN A 258 17.55 7.73 -26.53
C GLN A 258 18.04 7.93 -25.10
N ILE A 259 17.38 7.29 -24.13
CA ILE A 259 17.72 7.42 -22.72
C ILE A 259 19.04 6.72 -22.43
N ALA A 260 19.23 5.51 -22.96
CA ALA A 260 20.48 4.76 -22.79
C ALA A 260 21.69 5.52 -23.39
N GLU A 261 21.57 6.05 -24.61
CA GLU A 261 22.64 6.84 -25.26
C GLU A 261 22.93 8.14 -24.49
N ALA A 262 21.90 8.81 -23.97
CA ALA A 262 22.07 10.00 -23.13
C ALA A 262 22.77 9.68 -21.79
N LEU A 263 22.56 8.48 -21.25
CA LEU A 263 23.29 7.93 -20.09
C LEU A 263 24.70 7.42 -20.45
N GLY A 264 25.11 7.49 -21.72
CA GLY A 264 26.42 7.08 -22.19
C GLY A 264 26.57 5.59 -22.49
N TYR A 265 25.47 4.86 -22.70
CA TYR A 265 25.51 3.49 -23.22
C TYR A 265 25.61 3.50 -24.75
N GLU A 266 26.41 2.59 -25.30
CA GLU A 266 26.31 2.19 -26.71
C GLU A 266 25.18 1.18 -26.86
N VAL A 267 24.28 1.39 -27.83
CA VAL A 267 23.12 0.53 -28.07
C VAL A 267 23.23 -0.16 -29.43
N LYS A 268 23.26 -1.50 -29.44
CA LYS A 268 23.27 -2.33 -30.66
C LYS A 268 21.95 -3.06 -30.82
N TRP A 269 21.38 -2.98 -32.02
CA TRP A 269 20.11 -3.66 -32.34
C TRP A 269 20.33 -4.89 -33.21
N ASN A 270 19.68 -5.99 -32.87
CA ASN A 270 19.66 -7.22 -33.63
C ASN A 270 18.26 -7.50 -34.17
N ASN A 271 18.07 -7.28 -35.48
CA ASN A 271 16.79 -7.50 -36.15
C ASN A 271 16.30 -8.95 -36.09
N LYS A 272 17.19 -9.93 -36.22
CA LYS A 272 16.82 -11.35 -36.28
C LYS A 272 16.34 -11.85 -34.92
N ALA A 273 17.00 -11.42 -33.85
CA ALA A 273 16.67 -11.79 -32.48
C ALA A 273 15.63 -10.85 -31.84
N ARG A 274 15.27 -9.75 -32.52
CA ARG A 274 14.43 -8.67 -31.98
C ARG A 274 14.94 -8.19 -30.61
N SER A 275 16.24 -7.98 -30.50
CA SER A 275 16.91 -7.66 -29.24
C SER A 275 17.78 -6.41 -29.33
N ALA A 276 17.94 -5.72 -28.19
CA ALA A 276 18.89 -4.63 -28.04
C ALA A 276 19.94 -4.99 -26.98
N GLU A 277 21.21 -4.72 -27.29
CA GLU A 277 22.35 -4.84 -26.39
C GLU A 277 22.81 -3.44 -25.99
N LEU A 278 23.03 -3.21 -24.70
CA LEU A 278 23.50 -1.95 -24.16
C LEU A 278 24.84 -2.17 -23.44
N THR A 279 25.83 -1.34 -23.76
CA THR A 279 27.17 -1.42 -23.17
C THR A 279 27.69 -0.06 -22.68
N LYS A 280 28.19 -0.01 -21.45
CA LYS A 280 28.87 1.18 -20.87
C LYS A 280 30.05 0.71 -20.01
N GLY A 281 31.28 0.89 -20.52
CA GLY A 281 32.48 0.37 -19.85
C GLY A 281 32.40 -1.16 -19.68
N ALA A 282 32.45 -1.64 -18.44
CA ALA A 282 32.31 -3.08 -18.12
C ALA A 282 30.84 -3.54 -17.95
N GLN A 283 29.88 -2.62 -17.97
CA GLN A 283 28.46 -2.95 -17.84
C GLN A 283 27.90 -3.43 -19.18
N TYR A 284 27.17 -4.54 -19.13
CA TYR A 284 26.46 -5.14 -20.25
C TYR A 284 25.05 -5.55 -19.81
N THR A 285 24.06 -5.17 -20.61
CA THR A 285 22.67 -5.65 -20.49
C THR A 285 22.10 -5.91 -21.88
N SER A 286 21.10 -6.80 -21.96
CA SER A 286 20.38 -7.08 -23.19
C SER A 286 18.90 -7.24 -22.90
N ILE A 287 18.06 -6.81 -23.83
CA ILE A 287 16.61 -6.95 -23.80
C ILE A 287 16.12 -7.62 -25.07
N VAL A 288 15.01 -8.36 -24.98
CA VAL A 288 14.34 -8.99 -26.11
C VAL A 288 12.90 -8.48 -26.15
N ILE A 289 12.45 -8.00 -27.31
CA ILE A 289 11.09 -7.49 -27.46
C ILE A 289 10.07 -8.60 -27.19
N GLY A 290 9.10 -8.33 -26.32
CA GLY A 290 8.03 -9.25 -25.94
C GLY A 290 8.40 -10.26 -24.86
N GLU A 291 9.61 -10.20 -24.31
CA GLU A 291 10.03 -11.07 -23.20
C GLU A 291 10.30 -10.26 -21.93
N ASP A 292 9.55 -10.52 -20.85
CA ASP A 292 9.82 -10.00 -19.50
C ASP A 292 10.98 -10.78 -18.84
N ASN A 293 12.15 -10.67 -19.46
CA ASN A 293 13.40 -11.30 -19.01
C ASN A 293 14.57 -10.38 -19.35
N TYR A 294 14.95 -9.53 -18.41
CA TYR A 294 16.01 -8.54 -18.55
C TYR A 294 17.32 -9.10 -18.01
N ASN A 295 18.42 -8.95 -18.77
CA ASN A 295 19.73 -9.44 -18.33
C ASN A 295 20.56 -8.31 -17.70
N PHE A 296 21.00 -8.44 -16.45
CA PHE A 296 22.02 -7.55 -15.89
C PHE A 296 23.11 -8.35 -15.20
N ALA A 297 24.37 -8.12 -15.56
CA ALA A 297 25.53 -8.81 -14.97
C ALA A 297 25.38 -10.36 -14.93
N LYS A 298 24.76 -10.95 -15.96
CA LYS A 298 24.44 -12.39 -16.11
C LYS A 298 23.31 -12.93 -15.21
N MET A 299 22.56 -12.06 -14.54
CA MET A 299 21.32 -12.41 -13.83
C MET A 299 20.09 -12.04 -14.66
N LEU A 300 19.07 -12.89 -14.60
CA LEU A 300 17.75 -12.63 -15.18
C LEU A 300 16.87 -11.89 -14.17
N ILE A 301 16.29 -10.77 -14.60
CA ILE A 301 15.39 -9.91 -13.82
C ILE A 301 14.04 -9.88 -14.53
N LYS A 302 12.94 -10.01 -13.76
CA LYS A 302 11.57 -9.83 -14.25
C LYS A 302 11.01 -8.54 -13.69
N LEU A 303 10.46 -7.70 -14.56
CA LEU A 303 9.89 -6.40 -14.21
C LEU A 303 8.36 -6.43 -14.21
N GLY A 304 7.73 -7.53 -14.66
CA GLY A 304 6.29 -7.63 -14.82
C GLY A 304 5.78 -7.10 -16.16
N THR A 305 6.64 -6.43 -16.94
CA THR A 305 6.30 -5.84 -18.25
C THR A 305 7.43 -6.06 -19.23
N ALA A 306 7.11 -6.62 -20.39
CA ALA A 306 8.07 -6.88 -21.45
C ALA A 306 8.44 -5.60 -22.23
N PRO A 307 9.62 -5.55 -22.87
CA PRO A 307 9.94 -4.48 -23.81
C PRO A 307 9.01 -4.51 -25.01
N GLU A 308 8.58 -3.33 -25.46
CA GLU A 308 7.67 -3.17 -26.58
C GLU A 308 8.37 -2.56 -27.80
N PHE A 309 7.89 -2.90 -28.99
CA PHE A 309 8.33 -2.27 -30.22
C PHE A 309 7.14 -1.58 -30.87
N LYS A 310 7.14 -0.24 -30.83
CA LYS A 310 6.03 0.61 -31.26
C LYS A 310 6.58 1.77 -32.09
N ASP A 311 5.95 2.09 -33.21
CA ASP A 311 6.34 3.20 -34.10
C ASP A 311 7.85 3.21 -34.43
N SER A 312 8.38 2.03 -34.80
CA SER A 312 9.81 1.80 -35.10
C SER A 312 10.78 2.09 -33.94
N THR A 313 10.28 2.16 -32.72
CA THR A 313 11.04 2.49 -31.51
C THR A 313 10.91 1.36 -30.49
N SER A 314 12.03 1.01 -29.86
CA SER A 314 12.05 0.08 -28.72
C SER A 314 11.77 0.83 -27.43
N TYR A 315 10.80 0.34 -26.67
CA TYR A 315 10.42 0.87 -25.38
C TYR A 315 10.63 -0.17 -24.28
N VAL A 316 10.94 0.31 -23.08
CA VAL A 316 11.06 -0.49 -21.86
C VAL A 316 10.24 0.17 -20.75
N PRO A 317 9.76 -0.57 -19.75
CA PRO A 317 9.13 0.03 -18.59
C PRO A 317 10.14 0.94 -17.86
N ILE A 318 9.66 2.02 -17.26
CA ILE A 318 10.52 2.97 -16.53
C ILE A 318 11.35 2.32 -15.42
N SER A 319 10.82 1.26 -14.79
CA SER A 319 11.51 0.43 -13.80
C SER A 319 12.77 -0.23 -14.33
N PHE A 320 12.96 -0.33 -15.66
CA PHE A 320 14.21 -0.79 -16.26
C PHE A 320 15.42 0.05 -15.81
N LEU A 321 15.24 1.36 -15.63
CA LEU A 321 16.31 2.26 -15.19
C LEU A 321 16.75 1.94 -13.75
N GLU A 322 15.79 1.76 -12.85
CA GLU A 322 16.03 1.50 -11.43
C GLU A 322 16.49 0.06 -11.18
N GLU A 323 15.83 -0.90 -11.81
CA GLU A 323 16.00 -2.32 -11.47
C GLU A 323 17.06 -3.02 -12.31
N VAL A 324 17.24 -2.60 -13.55
CA VAL A 324 18.23 -3.21 -14.45
C VAL A 324 19.48 -2.36 -14.52
N LEU A 325 19.36 -1.05 -14.80
CA LEU A 325 20.54 -0.17 -14.88
C LEU A 325 21.04 0.29 -13.50
N LYS A 326 20.27 0.07 -12.43
CA LYS A 326 20.59 0.45 -11.05
C LYS A 326 20.83 1.96 -10.89
N LEU A 327 19.99 2.75 -11.55
CA LEU A 327 20.01 4.22 -11.52
C LEU A 327 19.01 4.78 -10.52
N GLY A 328 19.28 5.98 -9.99
CA GLY A 328 18.28 6.74 -9.24
C GLY A 328 17.30 7.42 -10.18
N VAL A 329 16.00 7.19 -10.00
CA VAL A 329 14.95 7.85 -10.79
C VAL A 329 14.00 8.58 -9.84
N GLU A 330 13.75 9.85 -10.13
CA GLU A 330 12.78 10.67 -9.40
C GLU A 330 11.82 11.32 -10.40
N ILE A 331 10.52 11.27 -10.12
CA ILE A 331 9.51 11.94 -10.93
C ILE A 331 8.97 13.12 -10.13
N THR A 332 9.18 14.32 -10.65
CA THR A 332 8.69 15.56 -10.04
C THR A 332 7.17 15.71 -10.17
N LYS A 333 6.60 16.63 -9.39
CA LYS A 333 5.16 16.96 -9.46
C LYS A 333 4.76 17.51 -10.83
N GLU A 334 5.71 18.11 -11.56
CA GLU A 334 5.55 18.65 -12.91
C GLU A 334 5.70 17.57 -14.01
N GLY A 335 5.91 16.30 -13.65
CA GLY A 335 6.07 15.19 -14.58
C GLY A 335 7.47 15.06 -15.20
N ILE A 336 8.43 15.87 -14.75
CA ILE A 336 9.84 15.78 -15.17
C ILE A 336 10.46 14.52 -14.55
N ILE A 337 11.12 13.71 -15.39
CA ILE A 337 11.87 12.53 -14.94
C ILE A 337 13.33 12.92 -14.75
N ASN A 338 13.78 12.92 -13.50
CA ASN A 338 15.18 13.09 -13.13
C ASN A 338 15.84 11.71 -13.03
N ILE A 339 16.97 11.54 -13.70
CA ILE A 339 17.78 10.32 -13.69
C ILE A 339 19.18 10.69 -13.20
N GLY A 340 19.64 10.04 -12.15
CA GLY A 340 20.97 10.20 -11.57
C GLY A 340 21.76 8.88 -11.54
N LEU A 341 23.08 9.00 -11.61
CA LEU A 341 24.04 7.89 -11.44
C LEU A 341 24.18 7.39 -10.01
#